data_AF-A0A381NPH4-F1
#
_entry.id   AF-A0A381NPH4-F1
#
_cell.length_a   1.000
_cell.length_b   1.000
_cell.length_c   1.000
_cell.angle_alpha   90.00
_cell.angle_beta   90.00
_cell.angle_gamma   90.00
#
_symmetry.space_group_name_H-M   'P 1'
#
loop_
_entity.id
_entity.type
_entity.pdbx_description
1 polymer ?
#
loop_
_entity_poly.entity_id
_entity_poly.type
_entity_poly.pdbx_seq_one_letter_code
_entity_poly.pdbx_strand_id
1 'polypeptide(L)'
;QPPIGSYRRIQLARYIINEHFGRGDAMAFDDRGNIVDFGLESELLEQLIDEGKAFMTSGCAGKTVDCACNRPFGNCTPYQAAQGRWRNFPIPPEESDIVHARRQLLDYDGKEDEEIDPFDDD
;
A
#
# COMPACT_ATOMS: atom_id res chain seq x y z
N GLN A 1 -14.01 4.45 -2.92
CA GLN A 1 -12.57 4.66 -2.63
C GLN A 1 -11.79 4.22 -3.87
N PRO A 2 -10.56 4.70 -4.16
CA PRO A 2 -9.82 4.22 -5.33
C PRO A 2 -9.50 2.73 -5.18
N PRO A 3 -9.32 1.96 -6.27
CA PRO A 3 -8.92 0.56 -6.18
C PRO A 3 -7.71 0.36 -5.27
N ILE A 4 -7.68 -0.73 -4.51
CA ILE A 4 -6.63 -1.01 -3.54
C ILE A 4 -5.26 -1.11 -4.23
N GLY A 5 -5.19 -1.70 -5.43
CA GLY A 5 -3.93 -1.78 -6.17
C GLY A 5 -3.39 -0.42 -6.59
N SER A 6 -4.24 0.46 -7.15
CA SER A 6 -3.87 1.85 -7.43
C SER A 6 -3.42 2.58 -6.16
N TYR A 7 -4.11 2.34 -5.04
CA TYR A 7 -3.74 2.93 -3.75
C TYR A 7 -2.35 2.46 -3.27
N ARG A 8 -2.04 1.17 -3.38
CA ARG A 8 -0.73 0.59 -3.01
C ARG A 8 0.40 1.18 -3.83
N ARG A 9 0.21 1.30 -5.15
CA ARG A 9 1.22 1.89 -6.04
C ARG A 9 1.52 3.34 -5.66
N ILE A 10 0.48 4.12 -5.33
CA ILE A 10 0.66 5.50 -4.87
C ILE A 10 1.30 5.58 -3.47
N GLN A 11 0.96 4.67 -2.55
CA GLN A 11 1.64 4.58 -1.24
C GLN A 11 3.14 4.37 -1.40
N LEU A 12 3.52 3.40 -2.23
CA LEU A 12 4.91 3.06 -2.49
C LEU A 12 5.64 4.22 -3.18
N ALA A 13 5.03 4.82 -4.21
CA ALA A 13 5.59 5.98 -4.89
C ALA A 13 5.82 7.17 -3.94
N ARG A 14 4.83 7.48 -3.10
CA ARG A 14 4.94 8.54 -2.08
C ARG A 14 6.11 8.26 -1.15
N TYR A 15 6.23 7.02 -0.66
CA TYR A 15 7.31 6.64 0.26
C TYR A 15 8.68 6.80 -0.41
N ILE A 16 8.84 6.31 -1.63
CA ILE A 16 10.07 6.45 -2.43
C ILE A 16 10.49 7.91 -2.57
N ILE A 17 9.53 8.81 -2.86
CA ILE A 17 9.81 10.24 -3.03
C ILE A 17 10.17 10.90 -1.69
N ASN A 18 9.39 10.62 -0.64
CA ASN A 18 9.54 11.30 0.65
C ASN A 18 10.80 10.88 1.41
N GLU A 19 11.20 9.61 1.29
CA GLU A 19 12.41 9.09 1.91
C GLU A 19 13.63 9.19 0.99
N HIS A 20 13.51 9.93 -0.12
CA HIS A 20 14.59 10.23 -1.06
C HIS A 20 15.24 9.02 -1.74
N PHE A 21 14.52 7.90 -1.87
CA PHE A 21 14.97 6.74 -2.64
C PHE A 21 14.87 6.96 -4.16
N GLY A 22 13.93 7.81 -4.61
CA GLY A 22 13.69 8.07 -6.02
C GLY A 22 12.86 9.33 -6.24
N ARG A 23 12.50 9.57 -7.50
CA ARG A 23 11.73 10.77 -7.91
C ARG A 23 10.57 10.38 -8.81
N GLY A 24 9.49 11.15 -8.75
CA GLY A 24 8.30 10.90 -9.58
C GLY A 24 8.55 11.03 -11.09
N ASP A 25 9.55 11.82 -11.50
CA ASP A 25 9.94 11.97 -12.91
C ASP A 25 10.73 10.77 -13.46
N ALA A 26 11.16 9.84 -12.60
CA ALA A 26 11.79 8.58 -12.98
C ALA A 26 10.77 7.42 -13.09
N MET A 27 9.51 7.62 -12.67
CA MET A 27 8.48 6.58 -12.71
C MET A 27 7.85 6.48 -14.11
N ALA A 28 7.51 5.27 -14.53
CA ALA A 28 6.81 5.02 -15.79
C ALA A 28 5.33 4.71 -15.54
N PHE A 29 4.50 5.13 -16.48
CA PHE A 29 3.04 5.00 -16.40
C PHE A 29 2.48 4.33 -17.65
N ASP A 30 1.43 3.53 -17.49
CA ASP A 30 0.66 2.98 -18.62
C ASP A 30 -0.31 4.03 -19.22
N ASP A 31 -0.98 3.66 -20.32
CA ASP A 31 -1.97 4.50 -21.01
C ASP A 31 -3.21 4.85 -20.14
N ARG A 32 -3.41 4.13 -19.03
CA ARG A 32 -4.48 4.37 -18.05
C ARG A 32 -3.99 5.22 -16.87
N GLY A 33 -2.72 5.63 -16.85
CA GLY A 33 -2.11 6.40 -15.78
C GLY A 33 -1.71 5.60 -14.54
N ASN A 34 -1.64 4.26 -14.61
CA ASN A 34 -1.09 3.45 -13.53
C ASN A 34 0.43 3.46 -13.58
N ILE A 35 1.08 3.55 -12.42
CA ILE A 35 2.52 3.30 -12.30
C ILE A 35 2.79 1.85 -12.69
N VAL A 36 3.71 1.64 -13.63
CA VAL A 36 4.18 0.30 -14.03
C VAL A 36 5.66 0.08 -13.70
N ASP A 37 6.39 1.15 -13.43
CA ASP A 37 7.79 1.13 -12.99
C ASP A 37 8.05 2.29 -12.02
N PHE A 38 8.73 2.03 -10.92
CA PHE A 38 9.11 3.03 -9.93
C PHE A 38 10.46 3.71 -10.23
N GLY A 39 11.20 3.26 -11.25
CA GLY A 39 12.49 3.83 -11.63
C GLY A 39 13.60 3.51 -10.63
N LEU A 40 13.50 2.37 -9.94
CA LEU A 40 14.47 1.88 -8.95
C LEU A 40 15.05 0.53 -9.38
N GLU A 41 16.26 0.24 -8.91
CA GLU A 41 16.83 -1.11 -8.99
C GLU A 41 15.90 -2.12 -8.31
N SER A 42 15.73 -3.30 -8.91
CA SER A 42 14.77 -4.29 -8.44
C SER A 42 15.04 -4.73 -7.00
N GLU A 43 16.31 -4.93 -6.62
CA GLU A 43 16.67 -5.30 -5.23
C GLU A 43 16.25 -4.25 -4.20
N LEU A 44 16.40 -2.97 -4.53
CA LEU A 44 15.97 -1.88 -3.65
C LEU A 44 14.45 -1.82 -3.56
N LEU A 45 13.75 -1.89 -4.70
CA LEU A 45 12.29 -1.87 -4.72
C LEU A 45 11.71 -3.00 -3.86
N GLU A 46 12.26 -4.21 -4.01
CA GLU A 46 11.92 -5.39 -3.25
C GLU A 46 12.13 -5.18 -1.74
N GLN A 47 13.29 -4.65 -1.35
CA GLN A 47 13.56 -4.31 0.04
C GLN A 47 12.55 -3.31 0.62
N LEU A 48 12.19 -2.24 -0.11
CA LEU A 48 11.24 -1.23 0.38
C LEU A 48 9.83 -1.80 0.56
N ILE A 49 9.43 -2.75 -0.28
CA ILE A 49 8.17 -3.47 -0.16
C ILE A 49 8.19 -4.37 1.08
N ASP A 50 9.26 -5.14 1.27
CA ASP A 50 9.40 -6.10 2.37
C ASP A 50 9.52 -5.42 3.73
N GLU A 51 10.13 -4.23 3.79
CA GLU A 51 10.17 -3.43 5.02
C GLU A 51 8.78 -2.95 5.46
N GLY A 52 7.79 -2.90 4.56
CA GLY A 52 6.40 -2.57 4.89
C GLY A 52 6.12 -1.11 5.27
N LYS A 53 7.14 -0.30 5.53
CA LYS A 53 7.03 1.11 5.95
C LYS A 53 6.22 1.95 4.98
N ALA A 54 6.30 1.66 3.68
CA ALA A 54 5.53 2.34 2.64
C ALA A 54 4.01 2.20 2.82
N PHE A 55 3.54 1.12 3.45
CA PHE A 55 2.12 0.80 3.64
C PHE A 55 1.61 1.19 5.02
N MET A 56 2.47 1.70 5.89
CA MET A 56 2.10 2.16 7.22
C MET A 56 1.44 3.54 7.18
N THR A 57 0.77 3.88 8.28
CA THR A 57 0.20 5.21 8.46
C THR A 57 1.31 6.24 8.58
N SER A 58 1.40 7.17 7.64
CA SER A 58 2.25 8.35 7.74
C SER A 58 1.48 9.52 8.37
N GLY A 59 1.98 10.08 9.47
CA GLY A 59 1.28 11.12 10.24
C GLY A 59 2.26 12.00 11.01
N CYS A 60 1.78 12.69 12.05
CA CYS A 60 2.65 13.54 12.87
C CYS A 60 3.77 12.72 13.49
N ALA A 61 5.00 13.25 13.42
CA ALA A 61 6.14 12.68 14.11
C ALA A 61 5.85 12.56 15.60
N GLY A 62 6.10 11.38 16.17
CA GLY A 62 6.00 11.17 17.60
C GLY A 62 7.31 11.48 18.33
N LYS A 63 7.21 11.72 19.64
CA LYS A 63 8.39 11.86 20.51
C LYS A 63 9.00 10.51 20.91
N THR A 64 8.20 9.44 20.86
CA THR A 64 8.56 8.09 21.34
C THR A 64 8.36 6.99 20.31
N VAL A 65 7.62 7.28 19.23
CA VAL A 65 7.33 6.39 18.11
C VAL A 65 7.38 7.22 16.83
N ASP A 66 7.77 6.62 15.70
CA ASP A 66 7.98 7.35 14.44
C ASP A 66 6.72 8.10 13.98
N CYS A 67 5.54 7.50 14.16
CA CYS A 67 4.25 8.10 13.83
C CYS A 67 3.31 8.10 15.05
N ALA A 68 3.08 9.27 15.65
CA ALA A 68 2.16 9.43 16.77
C ALA A 68 0.68 9.47 16.34
N CYS A 69 0.40 9.74 15.07
CA CYS A 69 -0.96 9.81 14.54
C CYS A 69 -1.27 8.57 13.70
N ASN A 70 -1.75 7.50 14.33
CA ASN A 70 -2.02 6.22 13.68
C ASN A 70 -3.52 5.87 13.62
N ARG A 71 -4.42 6.87 13.49
CA ARG A 71 -5.89 6.69 13.57
C ARG A 71 -6.33 5.43 12.81
N PRO A 72 -6.66 4.34 13.53
CA PRO A 72 -7.08 3.10 12.89
C PRO A 72 -8.35 3.39 12.10
N PHE A 73 -8.48 2.79 10.91
CA PHE A 73 -9.67 2.93 10.06
C PHE A 73 -9.94 4.37 9.54
N GLY A 74 -8.92 5.24 9.52
CA GLY A 74 -9.06 6.59 8.97
C GLY A 74 -9.35 6.62 7.47
N ASN A 75 -9.00 5.56 6.74
CA ASN A 75 -9.11 5.45 5.28
C ASN A 75 -9.76 4.14 4.80
N CYS A 76 -10.20 3.27 5.70
CA CYS A 76 -10.93 2.02 5.40
C CYS A 76 -11.87 1.70 6.56
N THR A 77 -12.91 0.88 6.33
CA THR A 77 -13.77 0.39 7.41
C THR A 77 -13.15 -0.81 8.13
N PRO A 78 -13.56 -1.13 9.37
CA PRO A 78 -13.16 -2.37 10.03
C PRO A 78 -13.50 -3.63 9.21
N TYR A 79 -14.61 -3.62 8.48
CA TYR A 79 -15.00 -4.73 7.60
C TYR A 79 -14.03 -4.91 6.43
N GLN A 80 -13.67 -3.82 5.74
CA GLN A 80 -12.68 -3.86 4.66
C GLN A 80 -11.31 -4.34 5.19
N ALA A 81 -10.90 -3.83 6.34
CA ALA A 81 -9.70 -4.27 7.04
C ALA A 81 -9.72 -5.77 7.35
N ALA A 82 -10.84 -6.30 7.85
CA ALA A 82 -11.02 -7.72 8.14
C ALA A 82 -10.98 -8.62 6.89
N GLN A 83 -11.29 -8.07 5.71
CA GLN A 83 -11.16 -8.76 4.42
C GLN A 83 -9.79 -8.56 3.75
N GLY A 84 -8.76 -8.13 4.49
CA GLY A 84 -7.40 -7.94 3.96
C GLY A 84 -7.24 -6.66 3.11
N ARG A 85 -8.26 -5.80 3.05
CA ARG A 85 -8.23 -4.51 2.33
C ARG A 85 -7.79 -3.36 3.24
N TRP A 86 -6.85 -3.65 4.15
CA TRP A 86 -6.32 -2.70 5.11
C TRP A 86 -5.46 -1.64 4.40
N ARG A 87 -5.93 -0.40 4.29
CA ARG A 87 -5.22 0.61 3.49
C ARG A 87 -3.93 1.14 4.12
N ASN A 88 -3.98 1.60 5.38
CA ASN A 88 -2.78 2.07 6.08
C ASN A 88 -2.58 1.28 7.38
N PHE A 89 -1.49 0.54 7.51
CA PHE A 89 -1.21 -0.20 8.74
C PHE A 89 -0.89 0.78 9.90
N PRO A 90 -1.61 0.74 11.03
CA PRO A 90 -1.36 1.65 12.16
C PRO A 90 -0.18 1.20 13.03
N ILE A 91 0.32 -0.01 12.79
CA ILE A 91 1.46 -0.68 13.43
C ILE A 91 2.32 -1.33 12.33
N PRO A 92 3.58 -1.74 12.63
CA PRO A 92 4.38 -2.46 11.66
C PRO A 92 3.65 -3.71 11.13
N PRO A 93 3.54 -3.87 9.80
CA PRO A 93 2.90 -5.04 9.19
C PRO A 93 3.71 -6.31 9.46
N GLU A 94 3.02 -7.43 9.60
CA GLU A 94 3.63 -8.76 9.67
C GLU A 94 3.87 -9.33 8.26
N GLU A 95 4.56 -10.46 8.16
CA GLU A 95 4.89 -11.09 6.87
C GLU A 95 3.64 -11.38 6.02
N SER A 96 2.54 -11.81 6.64
CA SER A 96 1.26 -12.05 5.96
C SER A 96 0.66 -10.76 5.37
N ASP A 97 0.77 -9.64 6.07
CA ASP A 97 0.33 -8.33 5.58
C ASP A 97 1.13 -7.90 4.36
N ILE A 98 2.45 -8.14 4.36
CA ILE A 98 3.33 -7.85 3.23
C ILE A 98 2.94 -8.71 2.02
N VAL A 99 2.70 -10.01 2.20
CA VAL A 99 2.23 -10.89 1.12
C VAL A 99 0.94 -10.36 0.49
N HIS A 100 -0.01 -9.88 1.30
CA HIS A 100 -1.23 -9.25 0.78
C HIS A 100 -0.95 -7.94 0.06
N ALA A 101 -0.10 -7.06 0.59
CA ALA A 101 0.27 -5.80 -0.05
C ALA A 101 0.95 -6.04 -1.42
N ARG A 102 1.78 -7.08 -1.53
CA ARG A 102 2.44 -7.50 -2.79
C ARG A 102 1.43 -7.96 -3.82
N ARG A 103 0.47 -8.80 -3.43
CA ARG A 103 -0.64 -9.21 -4.30
C ARG A 103 -1.42 -8.00 -4.81
N GLN A 104 -1.74 -7.06 -3.93
CA GLN A 104 -2.48 -5.84 -4.26
C GLN A 104 -1.68 -4.90 -5.19
N LEU A 105 -0.36 -4.78 -5.05
CA LEU A 105 0.48 -3.99 -5.97
C LEU A 105 0.32 -4.43 -7.43
N LEU A 106 0.18 -5.75 -7.64
CA LEU A 106 0.02 -6.38 -8.94
C LEU A 106 -1.43 -6.36 -9.45
N ASP A 107 -2.38 -5.85 -8.67
CA ASP A 107 -3.77 -5.71 -9.08
C ASP A 107 -3.99 -4.42 -9.87
N TYR A 108 -4.02 -4.54 -11.20
CA TYR A 108 -4.35 -3.45 -12.12
C TYR A 108 -5.82 -3.49 -12.58
N ASP A 109 -6.50 -4.61 -12.33
CA ASP A 109 -7.87 -4.86 -12.79
C ASP A 109 -8.92 -4.60 -11.69
N GLY A 110 -8.50 -4.46 -10.43
CA GLY A 110 -9.37 -4.21 -9.28
C GLY A 110 -10.00 -5.48 -8.68
N LYS A 111 -9.41 -6.65 -8.93
CA LYS A 111 -9.92 -7.94 -8.45
C LYS A 111 -9.90 -8.06 -6.93
N GLU A 112 -8.94 -7.38 -6.28
CA GLU A 112 -8.83 -7.37 -4.82
C GLU A 112 -9.90 -6.51 -4.14
N ASP A 113 -10.67 -5.75 -4.93
CA ASP A 113 -11.75 -4.92 -4.44
C ASP A 113 -13.13 -5.56 -4.54
N GLU A 114 -13.24 -6.72 -5.19
CA GLU A 114 -14.48 -7.48 -5.30
C GLU A 114 -14.93 -7.93 -3.91
N GLU A 115 -16.19 -7.64 -3.57
CA GLU A 115 -16.77 -8.10 -2.32
C GLU A 115 -17.05 -9.59 -2.43
N ILE A 116 -16.46 -10.37 -1.52
CA ILE A 116 -16.82 -11.77 -1.34
C ILE A 116 -18.03 -11.75 -0.40
N ASP A 117 -19.21 -12.08 -0.93
CA ASP A 117 -20.39 -12.33 -0.10
C ASP A 117 -20.09 -13.62 0.70
N PRO A 118 -19.96 -13.54 2.04
CA PRO A 118 -19.65 -14.72 2.86
C PRO A 118 -20.81 -15.74 2.90
N PHE A 119 -21.94 -15.44 2.27
CA PHE A 119 -23.09 -16.32 2.11
C PHE A 119 -23.31 -16.77 0.66
N ASP A 120 -22.39 -16.45 -0.26
CA ASP A 120 -22.39 -17.01 -1.62
C ASP A 120 -21.88 -18.46 -1.53
N ASP A 121 -22.81 -19.42 -1.57
CA ASP A 121 -22.56 -20.86 -1.44
C ASP A 121 -22.29 -21.56 -2.80
N ASP A 122 -22.02 -20.81 -3.88
CA ASP A 122 -21.78 -21.34 -5.24
C ASP A 122 -20.39 -22.01 -5.43
#